data_AF-A0A2T2RKQ8-F1
#
_entry.id   AF-A0A2T2RKQ8-F1
#
_cell.length_a   1.000
_cell.length_b   1.000
_cell.length_c   1.000
_cell.angle_alpha   90.00
_cell.angle_beta   90.00
_cell.angle_gamma   90.00
#
_symmetry.space_group_name_H-M   'P 1'
#
loop_
_entity.id
_entity.type
_entity.pdbx_description
1 polymer ?
#
loop_
_entity_poly.entity_id
_entity_poly.type
_entity_poly.pdbx_seq_one_letter_code
_entity_poly.pdbx_strand_id
1 'polypeptide(L)'
;MSAFLLGTAVVITLLTAVGVVRIAMGPRVFDRILASNLVTINVLLLLLIVGFLLGRVKLFVDLAIAFALLGFLVPLAAGRLVGGKDDG
;
A
#
# COMPACT_ATOMS: atom_id res chain seq x y z
N MET A 1 -1.29 9.04 23.94
CA MET A 1 -1.56 8.07 22.85
C MET A 1 -1.69 8.76 21.49
N SER A 2 -2.55 9.77 21.36
CA SER A 2 -2.80 10.48 20.08
C SER A 2 -1.56 11.14 19.46
N ALA A 3 -0.73 11.84 20.25
CA ALA A 3 0.48 12.49 19.74
C ALA A 3 1.49 11.49 19.12
N PHE A 4 1.65 10.32 19.73
CA PHE A 4 2.47 9.24 19.18
C PHE A 4 1.91 8.72 17.86
N LEU A 5 0.60 8.46 17.79
CA LEU A 5 -0.06 8.02 16.57
C LEU A 5 0.05 9.05 15.43
N LEU A 6 -0.11 10.33 15.74
CA LEU A 6 0.05 11.42 14.78
C LEU A 6 1.50 11.53 14.28
N GLY A 7 2.48 11.47 15.19
CA GLY A 7 3.90 11.46 14.82
C GLY A 7 4.24 10.30 13.88
N THR A 8 3.78 9.09 14.21
CA THR A 8 3.95 7.91 13.36
C THR A 8 3.25 8.05 12.01
N ALA A 9 2.03 8.59 11.97
CA ALA A 9 1.31 8.84 10.71
C ALA A 9 2.06 9.82 9.79
N VAL A 10 2.64 10.88 10.35
CA VAL A 10 3.45 11.85 9.59
C VAL A 10 4.69 11.18 9.02
N VAL A 11 5.43 10.41 9.82
CA VAL A 11 6.62 9.68 9.36
C VAL A 11 6.26 8.70 8.24
N ILE A 12 5.21 7.90 8.41
CA ILE A 12 4.76 6.94 7.38
C ILE A 12 4.32 7.67 6.11
N THR A 13 3.64 8.81 6.23
CA THR A 13 3.24 9.64 5.08
C THR A 13 4.47 10.13 4.31
N LEU A 14 5.51 10.61 4.99
CA LEU A 14 6.77 11.03 4.37
C LEU A 14 7.47 9.85 3.69
N LEU A 15 7.57 8.69 4.35
CA LEU A 15 8.13 7.47 3.77
C LEU A 15 7.35 7.03 2.52
N THR A 16 6.03 7.15 2.54
CA THR A 16 5.17 6.84 1.40
C THR A 16 5.41 7.80 0.24
N ALA A 17 5.52 9.11 0.51
CA ALA A 17 5.84 10.10 -0.52
C ALA A 17 7.18 9.82 -1.20
N VAL A 18 8.22 9.50 -0.41
CA VAL A 18 9.54 9.09 -0.95
C VAL A 18 9.42 7.80 -1.77
N GLY A 19 8.63 6.82 -1.29
CA GLY A 19 8.34 5.59 -2.01
C GLY A 19 7.71 5.86 -3.38
N VAL A 20 6.70 6.74 -3.45
CA VAL A 20 6.04 7.14 -4.71
C VAL A 20 7.02 7.78 -5.68
N VAL A 21 7.90 8.67 -5.20
CA VAL A 21 8.96 9.25 -6.04
C VAL A 21 9.90 8.16 -6.57
N ARG A 22 10.25 7.17 -5.75
CA ARG A 22 11.10 6.03 -6.16
C ARG A 22 10.42 5.10 -7.17
N ILE A 23 9.10 4.94 -7.11
CA ILE A 23 8.35 4.18 -8.13
C ILE A 23 8.46 4.87 -9.50
N ALA A 24 8.33 6.20 -9.54
CA ALA A 24 8.39 6.97 -10.79
C ALA A 24 9.83 7.09 -11.35
N MET A 25 10.79 7.40 -10.48
CA MET A 25 12.17 7.75 -10.85
C MET A 25 13.19 6.63 -10.63
N GLY A 26 12.75 5.43 -10.20
CA GLY A 26 13.66 4.31 -9.92
C GLY A 26 14.45 3.87 -11.16
N PRO A 27 15.78 3.69 -11.07
CA PRO A 27 16.62 3.34 -12.23
C PRO A 27 16.47 1.86 -12.65
N ARG A 28 16.19 0.96 -11.70
CA ARG A 28 15.96 -0.47 -11.98
C ARG A 28 14.48 -0.81 -11.80
N VAL A 29 13.99 -1.74 -12.63
CA VAL A 29 12.62 -2.27 -12.52
C VAL A 29 12.38 -2.87 -11.14
N PHE A 30 13.38 -3.57 -10.59
CA PHE A 30 13.32 -4.13 -9.23
C PHE A 30 13.14 -3.06 -8.14
N ASP A 31 13.80 -1.90 -8.24
CA ASP A 31 13.62 -0.80 -7.28
C ASP A 31 12.19 -0.27 -7.28
N ARG A 32 11.55 -0.23 -8.46
CA ARG A 32 10.17 0.24 -8.61
C ARG A 32 9.18 -0.76 -8.01
N ILE A 33 9.38 -2.06 -8.25
CA ILE A 33 8.54 -3.12 -7.69
C ILE A 33 8.66 -3.16 -6.16
N LEU A 34 9.87 -3.04 -5.63
CA LEU A 34 10.09 -2.99 -4.19
C LEU A 34 9.43 -1.74 -3.57
N ALA A 35 9.59 -0.58 -4.21
CA ALA A 35 8.97 0.67 -3.77
C ALA A 35 7.44 0.61 -3.81
N SER A 36 6.83 -0.01 -4.84
CA SER A 36 5.37 -0.18 -4.91
C SER A 36 4.83 -1.07 -3.79
N ASN A 37 5.54 -2.16 -3.46
CA ASN A 37 5.15 -3.02 -2.35
C ASN A 37 5.21 -2.27 -1.00
N LEU A 38 6.27 -1.49 -0.79
CA LEU A 38 6.42 -0.66 0.42
C LEU A 38 5.31 0.39 0.55
N VAL A 39 4.95 1.06 -0.55
CA VAL A 39 3.86 2.05 -0.56
C VAL A 39 2.53 1.41 -0.18
N THR A 40 2.20 0.24 -0.73
CA THR A 40 0.95 -0.46 -0.39
C THR A 40 0.87 -0.76 1.11
N ILE A 41 1.94 -1.31 1.72
CA ILE A 41 1.97 -1.62 3.16
C ILE A 41 1.81 -0.34 4.00
N ASN A 42 2.46 0.75 3.62
CA ASN A 42 2.34 2.01 4.33
C ASN A 42 0.92 2.61 4.25
N VAL A 43 0.24 2.46 3.11
CA VAL A 43 -1.17 2.87 2.97
C VAL A 43 -2.08 2.07 3.92
N LEU A 44 -1.84 0.77 4.07
CA LEU A 44 -2.56 -0.06 5.04
C LEU A 44 -2.36 0.43 6.47
N LEU A 45 -1.11 0.70 6.85
CA LEU A 45 -0.78 1.25 8.17
C LEU A 45 -1.46 2.60 8.41
N LEU A 46 -1.47 3.49 7.41
CA LEU A 46 -2.15 4.79 7.51
C LEU A 46 -3.66 4.63 7.72
N LEU A 47 -4.32 3.70 7.01
CA LEU A 47 -5.74 3.41 7.22
C LEU A 47 -6.01 3.01 8.68
N LEU A 48 -5.19 2.11 9.23
CA LEU A 48 -5.34 1.66 10.62
C LEU A 48 -5.13 2.81 11.61
N ILE A 49 -4.06 3.60 11.45
CA ILE A 49 -3.77 4.74 12.34
C ILE A 49 -4.90 5.77 12.28
N VAL A 50 -5.40 6.11 11.09
CA VAL A 50 -6.54 7.01 10.93
C VAL A 50 -7.79 6.45 11.59
N GLY A 51 -8.04 5.14 11.48
CA GLY A 51 -9.14 4.47 12.18
C GLY A 51 -9.06 4.57 13.70
N PHE A 52 -7.86 4.45 14.27
CA PHE A 52 -7.62 4.68 15.69
C PHE A 52 -7.81 6.15 16.09
N LEU A 53 -7.35 7.09 15.27
CA LEU A 53 -7.48 8.53 15.54
C LEU A 53 -8.94 9.01 15.48
N LEU A 54 -9.76 8.44 14.58
CA LEU A 54 -11.16 8.79 14.40
C LEU A 54 -12.12 7.99 15.29
N GLY A 55 -11.63 7.03 16.08
CA GLY A 55 -12.44 6.16 16.93
C GLY A 55 -13.35 5.18 16.15
N ARG A 56 -13.11 5.00 14.84
CA ARG A 56 -13.91 4.15 13.95
C ARG A 56 -13.12 2.96 13.42
N VAL A 57 -12.34 2.31 14.28
CA VAL A 57 -11.35 1.27 13.93
C VAL A 57 -11.96 0.19 13.03
N LYS A 58 -13.18 -0.30 13.32
CA LYS A 58 -13.83 -1.38 12.57
C LYS A 58 -13.93 -1.10 11.07
N LEU A 59 -14.37 0.10 10.69
CA LEU A 59 -14.51 0.51 9.29
C LEU A 59 -13.16 0.53 8.58
N PHE A 60 -12.14 1.09 9.22
CA PHE A 60 -10.83 1.23 8.61
C PHE A 60 -10.07 -0.10 8.53
N VAL A 61 -10.31 -1.02 9.46
CA VAL A 61 -9.80 -2.40 9.38
C VAL A 61 -10.40 -3.12 8.18
N ASP A 62 -11.71 -2.99 7.94
CA ASP A 62 -12.35 -3.59 6.77
C ASP A 62 -11.75 -3.03 5.46
N LEU A 63 -11.53 -1.72 5.39
CA LEU A 63 -10.82 -1.09 4.27
C LEU A 63 -9.38 -1.59 4.13
N ALA A 64 -8.62 -1.69 5.23
CA ALA A 64 -7.24 -2.16 5.19
C ALA A 64 -7.16 -3.60 4.69
N ILE A 65 -8.05 -4.49 5.13
CA ILE A 65 -8.11 -5.87 4.65
C ILE A 65 -8.45 -5.89 3.15
N ALA A 66 -9.41 -5.09 2.70
CA ALA A 66 -9.75 -4.99 1.28
C ALA A 66 -8.56 -4.50 0.42
N PHE A 67 -7.84 -3.46 0.86
CA PHE A 67 -6.65 -2.96 0.18
C PHE A 67 -5.49 -3.97 0.19
N ALA A 68 -5.34 -4.75 1.28
CA ALA A 68 -4.33 -5.80 1.36
C ALA A 68 -4.62 -6.91 0.34
N LEU A 69 -5.89 -7.31 0.23
CA LEU A 69 -6.33 -8.27 -0.78
C LEU A 69 -6.13 -7.72 -2.19
N LEU A 70 -6.48 -6.46 -2.46
CA LEU A 70 -6.26 -5.84 -3.77
C LEU A 70 -4.78 -5.81 -4.16
N GLY A 71 -3.89 -5.47 -3.23
CA GLY A 71 -2.45 -5.46 -3.45
C GLY A 71 -1.88 -6.81 -3.91
N PHE A 72 -2.52 -7.91 -3.51
CA PHE A 72 -2.15 -9.26 -3.92
C PHE A 72 -2.92 -9.75 -5.16
N LEU A 73 -4.22 -9.46 -5.24
CA LEU A 73 -5.11 -9.94 -6.30
C LEU A 73 -4.85 -9.25 -7.63
N VAL A 74 -4.49 -7.96 -7.64
CA VAL A 74 -4.28 -7.20 -8.89
C VAL A 74 -3.13 -7.78 -9.72
N PRO A 75 -1.91 -8.01 -9.18
CA PRO A 75 -0.84 -8.67 -9.92
C PRO A 75 -1.19 -10.10 -10.36
N LEU A 76 -1.89 -10.86 -9.52
CA LEU A 76 -2.32 -12.22 -9.83
C LEU A 76 -3.29 -12.26 -11.01
N ALA A 77 -4.30 -11.37 -11.01
CA ALA A 77 -5.25 -11.23 -12.10
C ALA A 77 -4.57 -10.75 -13.39
N ALA A 78 -3.66 -9.78 -13.29
CA ALA A 78 -2.88 -9.29 -14.43
C ALA A 78 -2.03 -10.42 -15.06
N GLY A 79 -1.37 -11.24 -14.24
CA GLY A 79 -0.61 -12.39 -14.72
C GLY A 79 -1.48 -13.42 -15.47
N ARG A 80 -2.70 -13.67 -14.99
CA ARG A 80 -3.66 -14.56 -15.67
C ARG A 80 -4.15 -14.00 -17.00
N LEU A 81 -4.42 -12.69 -17.07
CA LEU A 81 -4.84 -12.04 -18.32
C LEU A 81 -3.75 -12.05 -19.40
N VAL A 82 -2.47 -11.98 -18.98
CA VAL A 82 -1.33 -12.06 -19.90
C VAL A 82 -1.05 -13.50 -20.30
N GLY A 83 -1.01 -14.43 -19.34
CA GLY A 83 -0.70 -15.85 -19.60
C GLY A 83 -1.78 -16.59 -20.38
N GLY A 84 -3.06 -16.24 -20.19
CA GLY A 84 -4.16 -16.86 -20.95
C GLY A 84 -4.25 -16.45 -22.42
N LYS A 85 -3.30 -15.64 -22.92
CA LYS A 85 -3.26 -15.16 -24.31
C LYS A 85 -2.35 -16.02 -25.22
N ASP A 86 -1.64 -17.00 -24.67
CA ASP A 86 -0.69 -17.88 -25.38
C ASP A 86 -1.23 -19.33 -25.56
N ASP A 87 -2.44 -19.61 -25.06
CA ASP A 87 -3.11 -20.92 -25.15
C ASP A 87 -4.13 -20.97 -26.31
N GLY A 88 -3.75 -20.50 -27.50
CA GLY A 88 -4.59 -20.48 -28.71
C GLY A 88 -3.88 -20.95 -29.97
#